data_AF-A0A973P6R2-F1
#
_entry.id   AF-A0A973P6R2-F1
#
_cell.length_a   1.000
_cell.length_b   1.000
_cell.length_c   1.000
_cell.angle_alpha   90.00
_cell.angle_beta   90.00
_cell.angle_gamma   90.00
#
_symmetry.space_group_name_H-M   'P 1'
#
loop_
_entity.id
_entity.type
_entity.pdbx_description
1 polymer ?
#
loop_
_entity_poly.entity_id
_entity_poly.type
_entity_poly.pdbx_seq_one_letter_code
_entity_poly.pdbx_strand_id
1 'polypeptide(L)'
;MAIGGGAAKAVGTLPGVDENPTTGNTLVFVGANRYDTAAKVAGFFLDSGKHNGTYFSVGIATGVGYADALTGGSYLSAVGGGPLLLTNPASESPQTSAELTKWAGYAPNVLVLGGTTAVSAGVFSSVVSQVHGVVAAF
;
A
#
# COMPACT_ATOMS: atom_id res chain seq x y z
N MET A 1 -11.24 -11.46 -5.19
CA MET A 1 -10.63 -10.96 -3.94
C MET A 1 -11.58 -9.95 -3.30
N ALA A 2 -11.58 -9.84 -1.97
CA ALA A 2 -12.34 -8.84 -1.22
C ALA A 2 -11.36 -7.96 -0.42
N ILE A 3 -11.50 -6.63 -0.52
CA ILE A 3 -10.64 -5.67 0.18
C ILE A 3 -11.52 -4.77 1.04
N GLY A 4 -11.22 -4.69 2.33
CA GLY A 4 -11.97 -3.93 3.32
C GLY A 4 -13.15 -4.69 3.92
N GLY A 5 -13.58 -4.26 5.11
CA GLY A 5 -14.53 -5.00 5.92
C GLY A 5 -15.91 -5.21 5.28
N GLY A 6 -16.42 -4.23 4.53
CA GLY A 6 -17.70 -4.38 3.82
C GLY A 6 -17.64 -5.42 2.70
N ALA A 7 -16.55 -5.42 1.91
CA ALA A 7 -16.34 -6.41 0.86
C ALA A 7 -16.14 -7.81 1.42
N ALA A 8 -15.42 -7.94 2.54
CA ALA A 8 -15.23 -9.22 3.22
C ALA A 8 -16.54 -9.78 3.77
N LYS A 9 -17.38 -8.94 4.39
CA LYS A 9 -18.72 -9.36 4.84
C LYS A 9 -19.58 -9.84 3.66
N ALA A 10 -19.54 -9.14 2.53
CA ALA A 10 -20.29 -9.56 1.35
C ALA A 10 -19.79 -10.92 0.82
N VAL A 11 -18.47 -11.13 0.75
CA VAL A 11 -17.93 -12.40 0.24
C VAL A 11 -18.22 -13.58 1.16
N GLY A 12 -18.27 -13.37 2.49
CA GLY A 12 -18.66 -14.39 3.46
C GLY A 12 -20.13 -14.83 3.37
N THR A 13 -20.97 -14.13 2.59
CA THR A 13 -22.34 -14.58 2.30
C THR A 13 -22.41 -15.59 1.14
N LEU A 14 -21.31 -15.78 0.41
CA LEU A 14 -21.26 -16.73 -0.71
C LEU A 14 -21.09 -18.16 -0.19
N PRO A 15 -21.77 -19.17 -0.78
CA PRO A 15 -21.62 -20.55 -0.37
C PRO A 15 -20.17 -21.04 -0.50
N GLY A 16 -19.60 -21.59 0.58
CA GLY A 16 -18.25 -22.18 0.58
C GLY A 16 -17.09 -21.17 0.67
N VAL A 17 -17.36 -19.93 1.08
CA VAL A 17 -16.33 -18.90 1.28
C VAL A 17 -16.41 -18.40 2.72
N ASP A 18 -15.35 -18.58 3.51
CA ASP A 18 -15.27 -17.96 4.83
C ASP A 18 -14.60 -16.58 4.75
N GLU A 19 -14.88 -15.74 5.74
CA GLU A 19 -14.30 -14.40 5.87
C GLU A 19 -12.81 -14.41 6.25
N ASN A 20 -12.28 -15.60 6.52
CA ASN A 20 -10.88 -15.86 6.83
C ASN A 20 -10.10 -16.15 5.53
N PRO A 21 -8.97 -15.49 5.25
CA PRO A 21 -8.24 -15.61 3.97
C PRO A 21 -7.68 -17.01 3.61
N THR A 22 -7.97 -18.06 4.38
CA THR A 22 -7.26 -19.34 4.32
C THR A 22 -8.13 -20.56 4.02
N THR A 23 -9.47 -20.47 3.98
CA THR A 23 -10.32 -21.67 3.86
C THR A 23 -11.24 -21.69 2.64
N GLY A 24 -11.23 -20.63 1.81
CA GLY A 24 -11.90 -20.59 0.51
C GLY A 24 -10.99 -20.19 -0.66
N ASN A 25 -11.46 -20.37 -1.91
CA ASN A 25 -10.75 -19.96 -3.14
C ASN A 25 -10.71 -18.42 -3.34
N THR A 26 -10.79 -17.64 -2.25
CA THR A 26 -11.00 -16.19 -2.23
C THR A 26 -9.95 -15.51 -1.36
N LEU A 27 -9.20 -14.57 -1.94
CA LEU A 27 -8.30 -13.70 -1.19
C LEU A 27 -9.09 -12.58 -0.48
N VAL A 28 -8.91 -12.44 0.83
CA VAL A 28 -9.59 -11.43 1.67
C VAL A 28 -8.56 -10.58 2.42
N PHE A 29 -8.61 -9.25 2.24
CA PHE A 29 -7.71 -8.29 2.89
C PHE A 29 -8.52 -7.34 3.77
N VAL A 30 -8.47 -7.55 5.08
CA VAL A 30 -9.14 -6.70 6.07
C VAL A 30 -8.15 -6.30 7.14
N GLY A 31 -7.88 -5.01 7.26
CA GLY A 31 -7.12 -4.44 8.37
C GLY A 31 -8.01 -3.73 9.39
N ALA A 32 -7.45 -3.44 10.57
CA ALA A 32 -8.13 -2.69 11.62
C ALA A 32 -8.48 -1.26 11.19
N ASN A 33 -7.75 -0.72 10.21
CA ASN A 33 -7.99 0.57 9.59
C ASN A 33 -7.55 0.57 8.12
N ARG A 34 -7.69 1.71 7.44
CA ARG A 34 -7.33 1.87 6.01
C ARG A 34 -5.84 1.65 5.74
N TYR A 35 -4.98 2.01 6.68
CA TYR A 35 -3.53 1.85 6.55
C TYR A 35 -3.12 0.38 6.70
N ASP A 36 -3.70 -0.33 7.67
CA ASP A 36 -3.49 -1.76 7.85
C ASP A 36 -4.05 -2.58 6.67
N THR A 37 -5.20 -2.18 6.12
CA THR A 37 -5.73 -2.83 4.90
C THR A 37 -4.78 -2.61 3.71
N ALA A 38 -4.28 -1.39 3.51
CA ALA A 38 -3.31 -1.09 2.45
C ALA A 38 -2.00 -1.88 2.63
N ALA A 39 -1.48 -1.97 3.85
CA ALA A 39 -0.29 -2.75 4.17
C ALA A 39 -0.48 -4.25 3.89
N LYS A 40 -1.63 -4.84 4.25
CA LYS A 40 -1.93 -6.25 3.93
C LYS A 40 -2.00 -6.53 2.43
N VAL A 41 -2.60 -5.61 1.67
CA VAL A 41 -2.63 -5.71 0.20
C VAL A 41 -1.21 -5.60 -0.35
N ALA A 42 -0.44 -4.59 0.09
CA ALA A 42 0.93 -4.38 -0.32
C ALA A 42 1.81 -5.59 0.00
N GLY A 43 1.78 -6.06 1.25
CA GLY A 43 2.50 -7.23 1.71
C GLY A 43 2.15 -8.49 0.92
N PHE A 44 0.87 -8.74 0.62
CA PHE A 44 0.51 -9.87 -0.25
C PHE A 44 1.15 -9.78 -1.63
N PHE A 45 1.08 -8.61 -2.27
CA PHE A 45 1.71 -8.45 -3.57
C PHE A 45 3.21 -8.64 -3.41
N LEU A 46 3.88 -7.88 -2.55
CA LEU A 46 5.32 -7.92 -2.31
C LEU A 46 5.85 -9.30 -1.86
N ASP A 47 5.13 -10.05 -1.05
CA ASP A 47 5.55 -11.39 -0.59
C ASP A 47 5.31 -12.47 -1.66
N SER A 48 4.39 -12.26 -2.61
CA SER A 48 3.98 -13.31 -3.56
C SER A 48 5.04 -13.74 -4.59
N GLY A 49 6.25 -13.18 -4.55
CA GLY A 49 7.32 -13.51 -5.51
C GLY A 49 7.01 -13.12 -6.96
N LYS A 50 5.85 -12.48 -7.21
CA LYS A 50 5.49 -11.95 -8.54
C LYS A 50 6.36 -10.77 -8.97
N HIS A 51 7.26 -10.34 -8.09
CA HIS A 51 8.42 -9.46 -8.33
C HIS A 51 9.49 -10.31 -9.00
N ASN A 52 9.33 -10.63 -10.28
CA ASN A 52 10.45 -11.16 -11.06
C ASN A 52 11.46 -10.02 -11.35
N GLY A 53 11.93 -9.35 -10.29
CA GLY A 53 12.74 -8.13 -10.34
C GLY A 53 12.02 -6.88 -10.88
N THR A 54 10.70 -6.90 -11.07
CA THR A 54 9.98 -5.91 -11.91
C THR A 54 9.20 -4.83 -11.16
N TYR A 55 8.99 -4.92 -9.84
CA TYR A 55 8.36 -3.81 -9.13
C TYR A 55 9.41 -2.77 -8.83
N PHE A 56 9.44 -1.74 -9.68
CA PHE A 56 10.43 -0.68 -9.60
C PHE A 56 10.09 0.35 -8.53
N SER A 57 8.86 0.37 -8.01
CA SER A 57 8.44 1.39 -7.05
C SER A 57 7.37 0.95 -6.05
N VAL A 58 7.38 1.57 -4.87
CA VAL A 58 6.26 1.56 -3.91
C VAL A 58 5.67 2.97 -3.88
N GLY A 59 4.36 3.08 -4.03
CA GLY A 59 3.68 4.36 -3.91
C GLY A 59 3.33 4.68 -2.46
N ILE A 60 3.37 5.96 -2.10
CA ILE A 60 2.84 6.46 -0.83
C ILE A 60 1.92 7.64 -1.12
N ALA A 61 0.67 7.54 -0.66
CA ALA A 61 -0.29 8.63 -0.72
C ALA A 61 -0.93 8.88 0.66
N THR A 62 -1.61 10.02 0.81
CA THR A 62 -2.42 10.26 2.00
C THR A 62 -3.57 9.26 2.12
N GLY A 63 -3.84 8.79 3.33
CA GLY A 63 -5.05 8.05 3.65
C GLY A 63 -6.23 8.92 4.04
N VAL A 64 -6.08 10.24 4.19
CA VAL A 64 -7.17 11.15 4.62
C VAL A 64 -8.00 11.62 3.43
N GLY A 65 -7.38 11.75 2.25
CA GLY A 65 -8.04 11.92 0.95
C GLY A 65 -7.95 10.65 0.10
N TYR A 66 -8.53 10.69 -1.10
CA TYR A 66 -8.45 9.57 -2.05
C TYR A 66 -7.96 9.98 -3.45
N ALA A 67 -7.95 11.27 -3.78
CA ALA A 67 -7.62 11.73 -5.13
C ALA A 67 -6.20 11.33 -5.55
N ASP A 68 -5.21 11.62 -4.71
CA ASP A 68 -3.80 11.28 -4.96
C ASP A 68 -3.56 9.77 -5.01
N ALA A 69 -4.26 9.02 -4.14
CA ALA A 69 -4.21 7.56 -4.14
C ALA A 69 -4.82 6.97 -5.42
N LEU A 70 -5.93 7.54 -5.89
CA LEU A 70 -6.65 7.09 -7.09
C LEU A 70 -5.83 7.33 -8.35
N THR A 71 -5.35 8.56 -8.56
CA THR A 71 -4.53 8.91 -9.73
C THR A 71 -3.15 8.26 -9.63
N GLY A 72 -2.55 8.30 -8.45
CA GLY A 72 -1.23 7.74 -8.21
C GLY A 72 -1.17 6.22 -8.37
N GLY A 73 -2.23 5.48 -8.03
CA GLY A 73 -2.34 4.06 -8.33
C GLY A 73 -2.26 3.76 -9.83
N SER A 74 -2.94 4.56 -10.66
CA SER A 74 -2.87 4.41 -12.11
C SER A 74 -1.49 4.77 -12.67
N TYR A 75 -0.85 5.82 -12.14
CA TYR A 75 0.49 6.22 -12.52
C TYR A 75 1.53 5.16 -12.15
N LEU A 76 1.48 4.61 -10.94
CA LEU A 76 2.35 3.51 -10.50
C LEU A 76 2.27 2.33 -11.46
N SER A 77 1.07 1.96 -11.91
CA SER A 77 0.91 0.89 -12.90
C SER A 77 1.59 1.19 -14.23
N ALA A 78 1.68 2.47 -14.63
CA ALA A 78 2.31 2.87 -15.89
C ALA A 78 3.84 2.90 -15.82
N VAL A 79 4.42 3.20 -14.66
CA VAL A 79 5.88 3.41 -14.48
C VAL A 79 6.64 2.20 -13.94
N GLY A 80 6.07 1.00 -14.06
CA GLY A 80 6.72 -0.25 -13.65
C GLY A 80 5.98 -1.03 -12.58
N GLY A 81 4.87 -0.50 -12.07
CA GLY A 81 4.03 -1.18 -11.11
C GLY A 81 4.58 -1.12 -9.69
N GLY A 82 3.66 -1.23 -8.74
CA GLY A 82 3.96 -1.11 -7.33
C GLY A 82 2.70 -1.18 -6.50
N PRO A 83 2.77 -1.72 -5.28
CA PRO A 83 1.69 -1.48 -4.34
C PRO A 83 1.67 -0.01 -3.90
N LEU A 84 0.49 0.44 -3.50
CA LEU A 84 0.29 1.76 -2.91
C LEU A 84 0.04 1.61 -1.41
N LEU A 85 0.92 2.19 -0.61
CA LEU A 85 0.75 2.35 0.83
C LEU A 85 0.07 3.68 1.13
N LEU A 86 -0.63 3.73 2.26
CA LEU A 86 -1.32 4.93 2.73
C LEU A 86 -0.67 5.44 4.01
N THR A 87 -0.54 6.76 4.14
CA THR A 87 0.03 7.38 5.34
C THR A 87 -0.86 8.52 5.86
N ASN A 88 -0.69 8.91 7.12
CA ASN A 88 -1.35 10.11 7.62
C ASN A 88 -0.52 11.34 7.21
N PRO A 89 -1.15 12.48 6.83
CA PRO A 89 -0.42 13.68 6.42
C PRO A 89 0.63 14.18 7.42
N ALA A 90 0.33 14.09 8.72
CA ALA A 90 1.13 14.69 9.79
C ALA A 90 2.08 13.70 10.48
N SER A 91 1.87 12.39 10.31
CA SER A 91 2.67 11.37 10.97
C SER A 91 2.67 10.10 10.13
N GLU A 92 3.83 9.48 9.95
CA GLU A 92 3.91 8.28 9.15
C GLU A 92 3.12 7.14 9.82
N SER A 93 2.28 6.47 9.03
CA SER A 93 1.56 5.30 9.50
C SER A 93 2.54 4.18 9.89
N PRO A 94 2.45 3.59 11.10
CA PRO A 94 3.30 2.47 11.51
C PRO A 94 3.23 1.29 10.55
N GLN A 95 2.06 1.05 9.95
CA GLN A 95 1.84 -0.01 8.97
C GLN A 95 2.60 0.24 7.67
N THR A 96 2.73 1.52 7.26
CA THR A 96 3.54 1.90 6.09
C THR A 96 5.01 1.74 6.38
N SER A 97 5.48 2.26 7.52
CA SER A 97 6.89 2.15 7.90
C SER A 97 7.34 0.68 8.05
N ALA A 98 6.48 -0.18 8.61
CA ALA A 98 6.76 -1.61 8.73
C ALA A 98 6.96 -2.28 7.36
N GLU A 99 6.08 -2.01 6.39
CA GLU A 99 6.25 -2.53 5.02
C GLU A 99 7.48 -1.93 4.34
N LEU A 100 7.71 -0.61 4.42
CA LEU A 100 8.90 0.00 3.83
C LEU A 100 10.20 -0.61 4.39
N THR A 101 10.28 -0.80 5.71
CA THR A 101 11.44 -1.41 6.37
C THR A 101 11.63 -2.86 5.94
N LYS A 102 10.55 -3.64 5.89
CA LYS A 102 10.57 -5.03 5.43
C LYS A 102 11.13 -5.15 4.00
N TRP A 103 10.85 -4.16 3.15
CA TRP A 103 11.22 -4.17 1.73
C TRP A 103 12.45 -3.33 1.38
N ALA A 104 13.02 -2.60 2.34
CA ALA A 104 14.17 -1.73 2.13
C ALA A 104 15.38 -2.47 1.51
N GLY A 105 15.60 -3.74 1.90
CA GLY A 105 16.66 -4.58 1.36
C GLY A 105 16.52 -4.94 -0.13
N TYR A 106 15.33 -4.77 -0.71
CA TYR A 106 15.04 -5.05 -2.12
C TYR A 106 15.05 -3.78 -2.99
N ALA A 107 15.40 -2.63 -2.38
CA ALA A 107 15.61 -1.33 -3.02
C ALA A 107 14.44 -0.82 -3.91
N PRO A 108 13.18 -0.81 -3.44
CA PRO A 108 12.12 -0.14 -4.19
C PRO A 108 12.37 1.38 -4.19
N ASN A 109 12.26 2.02 -5.36
CA ASN A 109 12.09 3.47 -5.39
C ASN A 109 10.76 3.79 -4.70
N VAL A 110 10.71 4.82 -3.86
CA VAL A 110 9.44 5.27 -3.31
C VAL A 110 8.94 6.46 -4.10
N LEU A 111 7.70 6.35 -4.59
CA LEU A 111 7.00 7.45 -5.21
C LEU A 111 6.03 8.07 -4.21
N VAL A 112 6.31 9.30 -3.78
CA VAL A 112 5.38 10.06 -2.93
C VAL A 112 4.39 10.79 -3.83
N LEU A 113 3.11 10.52 -3.62
CA LEU A 113 1.99 10.98 -4.41
C LEU A 113 1.18 12.00 -3.61
N GLY A 114 1.17 13.24 -4.10
CA GLY A 114 0.49 14.37 -3.47
C GLY A 114 1.45 15.37 -2.85
N GLY A 115 0.98 16.61 -2.73
CA GLY A 115 1.76 17.73 -2.19
C GLY A 115 1.98 17.66 -0.67
N THR A 116 2.64 18.68 -0.13
CA THR A 116 3.03 18.75 1.30
C THR A 116 1.85 18.79 2.28
N THR A 117 0.64 19.10 1.81
CA THR A 117 -0.59 19.02 2.60
C THR A 117 -1.12 17.59 2.72
N ALA A 118 -0.82 16.73 1.74
CA ALA A 118 -1.20 15.32 1.72
C ALA A 118 -0.13 14.46 2.41
N VAL A 119 1.15 14.76 2.18
CA VAL A 119 2.30 14.13 2.82
C VAL A 119 3.25 15.22 3.29
N SER A 120 3.24 15.52 4.59
CA SER A 120 4.08 16.58 5.14
C SER A 120 5.57 16.31 4.94
N ALA A 121 6.38 17.37 5.01
CA ALA A 121 7.84 17.25 4.94
C ALA A 121 8.41 16.29 6.00
N GLY A 122 7.84 16.26 7.20
CA GLY A 122 8.26 15.33 8.25
C GLY A 122 8.01 13.86 7.88
N VAL A 123 6.85 13.56 7.29
CA VAL A 123 6.54 12.22 6.79
C VAL A 123 7.43 11.85 5.61
N PHE A 124 7.64 12.78 4.67
CA PHE A 124 8.55 12.57 3.54
C PHE A 124 9.97 12.25 4.02
N SER A 125 10.51 13.00 4.98
CA SER A 125 11.83 12.73 5.57
C SER A 125 11.89 11.36 6.27
N SER A 126 10.82 10.97 6.97
CA SER A 126 10.74 9.64 7.60
C SER A 126 10.82 8.53 6.56
N VAL A 127 10.10 8.66 5.45
CA VAL A 127 10.13 7.72 4.32
C VAL A 127 11.53 7.66 3.70
N VAL A 128 12.15 8.81 3.40
CA VAL A 128 13.51 8.89 2.81
C VAL A 128 14.54 8.19 3.69
N SER A 129 14.39 8.24 5.02
CA SER A 129 15.33 7.57 5.94
C SER A 129 15.28 6.03 5.87
N GLN A 130 14.21 5.46 5.32
CA GLN A 130 13.97 4.02 5.29
C GLN A 130 14.34 3.36 3.95
N VAL A 131 14.55 4.16 2.89
CA VAL A 131 14.70 3.64 1.52
C VAL A 131 15.86 4.31 0.77
N HIS A 132 16.39 3.63 -0.25
CA HIS A 132 17.56 4.12 -0.98
C HIS A 132 17.26 5.20 -2.01
N GLY A 133 16.01 5.31 -2.49
CA GLY A 133 15.62 6.28 -3.51
C GLY A 133 14.18 6.75 -3.33
N VAL A 134 13.97 8.07 -3.40
CA VAL A 134 12.65 8.69 -3.31
C VAL A 134 12.46 9.68 -4.45
N VAL A 135 11.33 9.56 -5.15
CA VAL A 135 10.87 10.49 -6.17
C VAL A 135 9.56 11.12 -5.68
N ALA A 136 9.49 12.45 -5.69
CA ALA A 136 8.24 13.16 -5.41
C ALA A 136 7.49 13.41 -6.72
N ALA A 137 6.23 13.00 -6.78
CA ALA A 137 5.31 13.33 -7.86
C ALA A 137 4.19 14.24 -7.30
N PHE A 138 4.27 15.52 -7.67
CA PHE A 138 3.35 16.57 -7.22
C PHE A 138 2.17 16.72 -8.18
#